data_AF-A0A531JHV9-F1
#
_entry.id   AF-A0A531JHV9-F1
#
_cell.length_a   1.000
_cell.length_b   1.000
_cell.length_c   1.000
_cell.angle_alpha   90.00
_cell.angle_beta   90.00
_cell.angle_gamma   90.00
#
_symmetry.space_group_name_H-M   'P 1'
#
loop_
_entity.id
_entity.type
_entity.pdbx_description
1 polymer ?
#
loop_
_entity_poly.entity_id
_entity_poly.type
_entity_poly.pdbx_seq_one_letter_code
_entity_poly.pdbx_strand_id
1 'polypeptide(L)' 'MSEFIIVPGIGGSGEAHWQTRWQRANPAMRRFSPASWEQPDLDDWIGALDAAVAAANAPPVLIAHSLGCLLVAHWQQV' A
#
# COMPACT_ATOMS: atom_id res chain seq x y z
N MET A 1 19.32 1.41 0.07
CA MET A 1 18.36 2.52 -0.04
C MET A 1 17.02 2.02 0.48
N SER A 2 16.25 2.85 1.19
CA SER A 2 14.94 2.45 1.69
C SER A 2 13.94 2.30 0.55
N GLU A 3 13.17 1.21 0.55
CA GLU A 3 12.01 1.03 -0.33
C GLU A 3 10.74 1.53 0.37
N PHE A 4 9.77 2.02 -0.41
CA PHE A 4 8.52 2.56 0.12
C PHE A 4 7.33 1.87 -0.53
N ILE A 5 6.38 1.41 0.30
CA ILE A 5 5.12 0.84 -0.16
C ILE A 5 3.99 1.76 0.23
N ILE A 6 3.33 2.32 -0.77
CA ILE A 6 2.14 3.14 -0.63
C ILE A 6 0.93 2.22 -0.44
N VAL A 7 0.18 2.47 0.63
CA VAL A 7 -1.03 1.74 1.02
C VAL A 7 -2.21 2.71 1.07
N PRO A 8 -2.94 2.91 -0.05
CA PRO A 8 -4.13 3.73 -0.06
C PRO A 8 -5.28 3.14 0.76
N GLY A 9 -6.34 3.94 0.96
CA GLY A 9 -7.61 3.48 1.51
C GLY A 9 -8.58 3.01 0.42
N ILE A 10 -9.85 2.86 0.80
CA ILE A 10 -10.96 2.56 -0.14
C ILE A 10 -11.02 3.62 -1.26
N GLY A 11 -11.25 3.16 -2.49
CA GLY A 11 -11.17 3.97 -3.71
C GLY A 11 -9.74 4.31 -4.17
N GLY A 12 -8.74 3.78 -3.48
CA GLY A 12 -7.34 3.95 -3.83
C GLY A 12 -6.84 5.38 -3.59
N SER A 13 -5.93 5.81 -4.45
CA SER A 13 -5.42 7.19 -4.47
C SER A 13 -5.47 7.69 -5.90
N GLY A 14 -6.47 8.52 -6.21
CA GLY A 14 -6.61 9.16 -7.51
C GLY A 14 -5.44 10.10 -7.85
N GLU A 15 -5.47 10.68 -9.05
CA GLU A 15 -4.34 11.44 -9.59
C GLU A 15 -3.93 12.66 -8.75
N ALA A 16 -4.91 13.35 -8.18
CA ALA A 16 -4.68 14.54 -7.36
C ALA A 16 -4.25 14.20 -5.93
N HIS A 17 -4.36 12.94 -5.51
CA HIS A 17 -4.03 12.52 -4.14
C HIS A 17 -2.53 12.62 -3.87
N TRP A 18 -2.16 13.02 -2.65
CA TRP A 18 -0.75 13.23 -2.27
C TRP A 18 0.09 11.96 -2.41
N GLN A 19 -0.47 10.78 -2.09
CA GLN A 19 0.22 9.49 -2.31
C GLN A 19 0.59 9.30 -3.79
N THR A 20 -0.30 9.64 -4.72
CA THR A 20 -0.01 9.56 -6.16
C THR A 20 1.03 10.58 -6.60
N ARG A 21 0.97 11.81 -6.07
CA ARG A 21 1.97 12.84 -6.36
C ARG A 21 3.36 12.42 -5.88
N TRP A 22 3.45 11.87 -4.67
CA TRP A 22 4.71 11.36 -4.12
C TRP A 22 5.24 10.17 -4.92
N GLN A 23 4.38 9.23 -5.29
CA GLN A 23 4.74 8.09 -6.13
C GLN A 23 5.36 8.54 -7.46
N ARG A 24 4.77 9.56 -8.10
CA ARG A 24 5.29 10.14 -9.36
C ARG A 24 6.63 10.85 -9.17
N ALA A 25 6.87 11.43 -8.00
CA ALA A 25 8.08 12.19 -7.70
C ALA A 25 9.27 11.30 -7.26
N ASN A 26 9.01 10.10 -6.76
CA ASN A 26 10.05 9.21 -6.24
C ASN A 26 9.93 7.78 -6.83
N PRO A 27 10.84 7.38 -7.75
CA PRO A 27 10.83 6.06 -8.37
C PRO A 27 10.99 4.88 -7.40
N ALA A 28 11.49 5.10 -6.17
CA ALA A 28 11.59 4.06 -5.15
C ALA A 28 10.24 3.76 -4.46
N MET A 29 9.19 4.53 -4.75
CA MET A 29 7.85 4.31 -4.22
C MET A 29 7.04 3.43 -5.15
N ARG A 30 6.54 2.33 -4.59
CA ARG A 30 5.60 1.43 -5.25
C ARG A 30 4.30 1.35 -4.45
N ARG A 31 3.21 0.99 -5.11
CA ARG A 31 1.89 0.86 -4.50
C ARG A 31 1.54 -0.62 -4.43
N PHE A 32 1.00 -1.09 -3.31
CA PHE A 32 0.44 -2.44 -3.27
C PHE A 32 -0.79 -2.53 -4.20
N SER A 33 -1.14 -3.72 -4.67
CA SER A 33 -2.16 -3.89 -5.73
C SER A 33 -3.12 -5.03 -5.38
N PRO A 34 -4.21 -4.75 -4.63
CA PRO A 34 -5.31 -5.68 -4.45
C PRO A 34 -6.13 -5.83 -5.74
N ALA A 35 -7.03 -6.81 -5.77
CA ALA A 35 -7.92 -7.06 -6.89
C ALA A 35 -8.93 -5.91 -7.09
N SER A 36 -9.37 -5.26 -6.01
CA SER A 36 -10.30 -4.12 -6.08
C SER A 36 -10.05 -3.08 -4.98
N TRP A 37 -10.04 -1.82 -5.39
CA TRP A 37 -10.00 -0.67 -4.48
C TRP A 37 -11.39 -0.23 -4.03
N GLU A 38 -12.41 -0.46 -4.86
CA GLU A 38 -13.80 -0.03 -4.63
C GLU A 38 -14.59 -1.03 -3.78
N GLN A 39 -14.18 -2.30 -3.82
CA GLN A 39 -14.78 -3.40 -3.09
C GLN A 39 -13.70 -4.09 -2.26
N PRO A 40 -13.31 -3.49 -1.12
CA PRO A 40 -12.22 -4.04 -0.30
C PRO A 40 -12.62 -5.40 0.27
N ASP A 41 -11.77 -6.38 0.04
CA ASP A 41 -11.81 -7.70 0.64
C ASP A 41 -10.57 -7.87 1.52
N LEU A 42 -10.75 -8.31 2.76
CA LEU A 42 -9.66 -8.28 3.75
C LEU A 42 -8.55 -9.28 3.39
N ASP A 43 -8.91 -10.49 2.96
CA ASP A 43 -7.93 -11.53 2.64
C ASP A 43 -7.14 -11.17 1.38
N ASP A 44 -7.81 -10.63 0.35
CA ASP A 44 -7.15 -10.08 -0.85
C ASP A 44 -6.18 -8.96 -0.49
N TRP A 45 -6.59 -8.02 0.36
CA TRP A 45 -5.76 -6.87 0.73
C TRP A 45 -4.55 -7.27 1.59
N ILE A 46 -4.72 -8.23 2.49
CA ILE A 46 -3.61 -8.85 3.25
C ILE A 46 -2.63 -9.50 2.26
N GLY A 47 -3.12 -10.37 1.36
CA GLY A 47 -2.27 -11.05 0.39
C GLY A 47 -1.54 -10.09 -0.56
N ALA A 48 -2.20 -9.01 -0.98
CA ALA A 48 -1.59 -7.98 -1.80
C ALA A 48 -0.50 -7.19 -1.06
N LEU A 49 -0.70 -6.91 0.24
CA LEU A 49 0.31 -6.26 1.07
C LEU A 49 1.50 -7.19 1.33
N ASP A 50 1.25 -8.47 1.62
CA ASP A 50 2.28 -9.50 1.75
C ASP A 50 3.13 -9.61 0.49
N ALA A 51 2.49 -9.74 -0.68
CA ALA A 51 3.19 -9.83 -1.95
C ALA A 51 4.04 -8.58 -2.22
N ALA A 52 3.53 -7.40 -1.88
CA ALA A 52 4.28 -6.15 -2.00
C ALA A 52 5.50 -6.15 -1.06
N VAL A 53 5.34 -6.48 0.22
CA VAL A 53 6.43 -6.51 1.20
C VAL A 53 7.47 -7.58 0.83
N ALA A 54 7.06 -8.78 0.44
CA ALA A 54 7.94 -9.88 0.06
C ALA A 54 8.79 -9.57 -1.19
N ALA A 55 8.29 -8.74 -2.10
CA ALA A 55 9.05 -8.28 -3.26
C ALA A 55 10.07 -7.17 -2.93
N ALA A 56 10.16 -6.71 -1.68
CA ALA A 56 11.14 -5.70 -1.27
C ALA A 56 12.52 -6.34 -1.03
N ASN A 57 13.59 -5.65 -1.42
CA ASN A 57 14.95 -6.14 -1.14
C ASN A 57 15.40 -5.89 0.32
N ALA A 58 14.65 -5.08 1.06
CA ALA A 58 14.88 -4.74 2.46
C ALA A 58 13.54 -4.36 3.11
N PRO A 59 13.44 -4.38 4.46
CA PRO A 59 12.22 -3.97 5.16
C PRO A 59 11.71 -2.59 4.67
N PRO A 60 10.54 -2.53 4.01
CA PRO A 60 10.07 -1.30 3.40
C PRO A 60 9.40 -0.39 4.43
N VAL A 61 9.36 0.92 4.14
CA VAL A 61 8.52 1.87 4.88
C VAL A 61 7.12 1.87 4.27
N LEU A 62 6.11 1.57 5.09
CA LEU A 62 4.70 1.61 4.68
C LEU A 62 4.13 3.02 4.82
N ILE A 63 3.52 3.53 3.75
CA ILE A 63 2.90 4.86 3.68
C ILE A 63 1.38 4.66 3.55
N ALA A 64 0.71 4.54 4.70
CA ALA A 64 -0.71 4.21 4.76
C ALA A 64 -1.64 5.44 4.85
N HIS A 65 -2.86 5.32 4.33
CA HIS A 65 -3.90 6.34 4.42
C HIS A 65 -5.30 5.73 4.60
N SER A 66 -6.13 6.34 5.46
CA SER A 66 -7.54 5.95 5.68
C SER A 66 -7.69 4.44 5.98
N LEU A 67 -8.51 3.69 5.24
CA LEU A 67 -8.68 2.23 5.41
C LEU A 67 -7.34 1.48 5.36
N GLY A 68 -6.37 1.95 4.58
CA GLY A 68 -5.04 1.37 4.51
C GLY A 68 -4.28 1.40 5.86
N CYS A 69 -4.57 2.36 6.74
CA CYS A 69 -3.98 2.38 8.08
C CYS A 69 -4.50 1.22 8.94
N LEU A 70 -5.78 0.89 8.82
CA LEU A 70 -6.38 -0.23 9.53
C LEU A 70 -5.87 -1.57 8.98
N LEU A 71 -5.71 -1.67 7.65
CA LEU A 71 -5.06 -2.82 7.03
C LEU A 71 -3.68 -3.07 7.63
N VAL A 72 -2.81 -2.05 7.68
CA VAL A 72 -1.45 -2.20 8.20
C VAL A 72 -1.45 -2.60 9.68
N ALA A 73 -2.33 -2.00 10.49
CA ALA A 73 -2.44 -2.34 11.90
C ALA A 73 -2.89 -3.79 12.14
N HIS A 74 -3.86 -4.27 11.33
CA HIS A 74 -4.35 -5.64 11.40
C HIS A 74 -3.33 -6.65 10.85
N TRP A 75 -2.71 -6.33 9.71
CA TRP A 75 -1.70 -7.16 9.04
C TRP A 75 -0.50 -7.48 9.94
N GLN A 76 -0.12 -6.57 10.86
CA GLN A 76 0.95 -6.83 11.82
C GLN A 76 0.59 -7.86 12.91
N GLN A 77 -0.68 -8.26 13.04
CA GLN A 77 -1.13 -9.24 14.02
C GLN A 77 -1.29 -10.66 13.46
N VAL A 78 -1.23 -10.82 12.14
CA VAL A 78 -1.42 -12.08 11.42
C VAL A 78 -0.10 -12.58 10.85
#